data_AF-A0A7S2KJF8-F1
#
_entry.id   AF-A0A7S2KJF8-F1
#
_cell.length_a   1.000
_cell.length_b   1.000
_cell.length_c   1.000
_cell.angle_alpha   90.00
_cell.angle_beta   90.00
_cell.angle_gamma   90.00
#
_symmetry.space_group_name_H-M   'P 1'
#
loop_
_entity.id
_entity.type
_entity.pdbx_description
1 polymer ?
#
loop_
_entity_poly.entity_id
_entity_poly.type
_entity_poly.pdbx_seq_one_letter_code
_entity_poly.pdbx_strand_id
1 'polypeptide(L)'
;MEELVKSGLVRSIGISNFNIEQVDDIMKMAKIAPSINQIESNPYIAQTELISHCEKHGIKITAYSPLGSQDNPARQERWPVLLKDKAVVALAKKYGKTPAHICLRYHIERKVSVIPKSVTPSRIAANIDVFNFKLTAEDMKDLEKTEFFRSCCPPKEIEWKGEKIFIPRDLCHPYFPFEECLEKFKDIRAEYQDERGWAPEK
;
A
#
# COMPACT_ATOMS: atom_id res chain seq x y z
N MET A 1 12.44 16.43 -10.82
CA MET A 1 11.38 15.77 -11.62
C MET A 1 10.64 16.73 -12.53
N GLU A 2 10.26 17.94 -12.09
CA GLU A 2 9.54 18.92 -12.93
C GLU A 2 10.24 19.30 -14.24
N GLU A 3 11.57 19.46 -14.22
CA GLU A 3 12.35 19.73 -15.44
C GLU A 3 12.21 18.63 -16.51
N LEU A 4 11.97 17.36 -16.10
CA LEU A 4 11.72 16.26 -17.05
C LEU A 4 10.40 16.45 -17.81
N VAL A 5 9.41 17.08 -17.17
CA VAL A 5 8.15 17.46 -17.82
C VAL A 5 8.40 18.62 -18.78
N LYS A 6 9.11 19.65 -18.33
CA LYS A 6 9.43 20.84 -19.14
C LYS A 6 10.26 20.50 -20.37
N SER A 7 11.19 19.54 -20.24
CA SER A 7 12.02 19.06 -21.34
C SER A 7 11.30 18.02 -22.23
N GLY A 8 10.04 17.70 -21.95
CA GLY A 8 9.23 16.76 -22.73
C GLY A 8 9.62 15.28 -22.61
N LEU A 9 10.47 14.92 -21.64
CA LEU A 9 10.89 13.52 -21.44
C LEU A 9 9.82 12.67 -20.77
N VAL A 10 8.97 13.29 -19.95
CA VAL A 10 7.82 12.64 -19.32
C VAL A 10 6.58 13.51 -19.46
N ARG A 11 5.40 12.88 -19.55
CA ARG A 11 4.12 13.61 -19.64
C ARG A 11 3.61 14.06 -18.28
N SER A 12 3.93 13.31 -17.24
CA SER A 12 3.50 13.55 -15.86
C SER A 12 4.54 13.02 -14.88
N ILE A 13 4.48 13.54 -13.66
CA ILE A 13 5.31 13.11 -12.53
C ILE A 13 4.42 12.78 -11.35
N GLY A 14 4.88 11.88 -10.49
CA GLY A 14 4.14 11.41 -9.33
C GLY A 14 5.07 11.02 -8.21
N ILE A 15 4.47 10.49 -7.15
CA ILE A 15 5.13 10.07 -5.92
C ILE A 15 4.71 8.63 -5.58
N SER A 16 5.45 7.97 -4.68
CA SER A 16 5.11 6.63 -4.21
C SER A 16 5.56 6.42 -2.78
N ASN A 17 4.68 5.80 -1.98
CA ASN A 17 4.84 5.62 -0.54
C ASN A 17 4.85 6.92 0.28
N PHE A 18 4.22 7.98 -0.22
CA PHE A 18 4.13 9.24 0.53
C PHE A 18 2.92 9.20 1.46
N ASN A 19 3.11 9.58 2.73
CA ASN A 19 2.03 9.76 3.71
C ASN A 19 1.39 11.15 3.58
N ILE A 20 0.42 11.46 4.45
CA ILE A 20 -0.34 12.72 4.41
C ILE A 20 0.58 13.94 4.57
N GLU A 21 1.46 13.92 5.58
CA GLU A 21 2.38 15.03 5.87
C GLU A 21 3.33 15.30 4.69
N GLN A 22 3.91 14.25 4.11
CA GLN A 22 4.82 14.36 2.97
C GLN A 22 4.11 14.82 1.70
N VAL A 23 2.84 14.44 1.51
CA VAL A 23 2.00 14.98 0.43
C VAL A 23 1.83 16.49 0.62
N ASP A 24 1.48 16.94 1.82
CA ASP A 24 1.30 18.36 2.11
C ASP A 24 2.58 19.16 1.88
N ASP A 25 3.73 18.62 2.28
CA ASP A 25 5.02 19.28 2.08
C ASP A 25 5.37 19.45 0.61
N ILE A 26 5.17 18.42 -0.22
CA ILE A 26 5.36 18.55 -1.68
C ILE A 26 4.39 19.56 -2.27
N MET A 27 3.12 19.55 -1.85
CA MET A 27 2.10 20.46 -2.38
C MET A 27 2.39 21.93 -2.08
N LYS A 28 3.14 22.24 -1.00
CA LYS A 28 3.59 23.62 -0.70
C LYS A 28 4.63 24.14 -1.68
N MET A 29 5.43 23.26 -2.29
CA MET A 29 6.59 23.65 -3.11
C MET A 29 6.49 23.29 -4.60
N ALA A 30 5.59 22.38 -4.97
CA ALA A 30 5.44 21.90 -6.33
C ALA A 30 4.88 22.99 -7.26
N LYS A 31 5.58 23.23 -8.37
CA LYS A 31 5.08 24.01 -9.52
C LYS A 31 4.26 23.13 -10.46
N ILE A 32 4.59 21.84 -10.54
CA ILE A 32 3.82 20.81 -11.23
C ILE A 32 3.39 19.81 -10.16
N ALA A 33 2.11 19.84 -9.79
CA ALA A 33 1.56 18.94 -8.78
C ALA A 33 1.75 17.46 -9.18
N PRO A 34 2.06 16.56 -8.23
CA PRO A 34 2.11 15.13 -8.50
C PRO A 34 0.76 14.65 -9.05
N SER A 35 0.77 13.93 -10.17
CA SER A 35 -0.47 13.42 -10.76
C SER A 35 -1.00 12.19 -10.01
N ILE A 36 -0.08 11.40 -9.44
CA ILE A 36 -0.37 10.12 -8.78
C ILE A 36 0.45 9.97 -7.51
N ASN A 37 -0.14 9.40 -6.46
CA ASN A 37 0.57 8.73 -5.37
C ASN A 37 0.32 7.22 -5.45
N GLN A 38 1.38 6.44 -5.66
CA GLN A 38 1.31 4.98 -5.74
C GLN A 38 1.64 4.35 -4.37
N ILE A 39 0.66 3.67 -3.76
CA ILE A 39 0.74 3.18 -2.37
C ILE A 39 0.30 1.72 -2.23
N GLU A 40 0.72 1.04 -1.17
CA GLU A 40 0.15 -0.25 -0.80
C GLU A 40 -1.30 -0.03 -0.42
N SER A 41 -2.22 -0.68 -1.11
CA SER A 41 -3.61 -0.72 -0.71
C SER A 41 -4.24 -2.03 -1.15
N ASN A 42 -4.97 -2.65 -0.23
CA ASN A 42 -5.80 -3.84 -0.42
C ASN A 42 -6.79 -3.90 0.78
N PRO A 43 -7.72 -4.87 0.87
CA PRO A 43 -8.65 -4.93 2.00
C PRO A 43 -8.00 -4.91 3.40
N TYR A 44 -6.81 -5.51 3.59
CA TYR A 44 -6.06 -5.44 4.86
C TYR A 44 -5.46 -4.07 5.15
N ILE A 45 -5.39 -3.18 4.17
CA ILE A 45 -4.83 -1.83 4.32
C ILE A 45 -5.55 -0.86 3.38
N ALA A 46 -6.74 -0.45 3.82
CA ALA A 46 -7.64 0.35 3.00
C ALA A 46 -7.06 1.70 2.60
N GLN A 47 -6.27 2.37 3.45
CA GLN A 47 -5.70 3.71 3.19
C GLN A 47 -6.76 4.80 2.95
N THR A 48 -7.93 4.68 3.56
CA THR A 48 -9.09 5.56 3.28
C THR A 48 -8.78 7.05 3.49
N GLU A 49 -8.07 7.38 4.56
CA GLU A 49 -7.71 8.77 4.87
C GLU A 49 -6.72 9.34 3.85
N LEU A 50 -5.63 8.63 3.56
CA LEU A 50 -4.63 9.05 2.57
C LEU A 50 -5.22 9.17 1.15
N ILE A 51 -6.11 8.25 0.77
CA ILE A 51 -6.82 8.31 -0.53
C ILE A 51 -7.70 9.57 -0.59
N SER A 52 -8.50 9.83 0.45
CA SER A 52 -9.34 11.03 0.51
C SER A 52 -8.51 12.31 0.50
N HIS A 53 -7.37 12.32 1.21
CA HIS A 53 -6.44 13.43 1.24
C HIS A 53 -5.87 13.73 -0.14
N CYS A 54 -5.32 12.72 -0.81
CA CYS A 54 -4.80 12.87 -2.17
C CYS A 54 -5.88 13.35 -3.15
N GLU A 55 -7.11 12.84 -3.05
CA GLU A 55 -8.22 13.26 -3.91
C GLU A 55 -8.54 14.76 -3.75
N LYS A 56 -8.51 15.31 -2.53
CA LYS A 56 -8.70 16.75 -2.27
C LYS A 56 -7.64 17.62 -2.95
N HIS A 57 -6.42 17.11 -3.10
CA HIS A 57 -5.33 17.77 -3.80
C HIS A 57 -5.30 17.49 -5.32
N GLY A 58 -6.30 16.76 -5.85
CA GLY A 58 -6.34 16.37 -7.26
C GLY A 58 -5.34 15.26 -7.63
N ILE A 59 -4.70 14.64 -6.65
CA ILE A 59 -3.75 13.54 -6.82
C ILE A 59 -4.52 12.22 -6.92
N LYS A 60 -4.31 11.45 -7.99
CA LYS A 60 -4.93 10.12 -8.14
C LYS A 60 -4.14 9.06 -7.39
N ILE A 61 -4.80 7.96 -7.03
CA ILE A 61 -4.15 6.84 -6.34
C ILE A 61 -4.02 5.65 -7.27
N THR A 62 -2.84 5.04 -7.26
CA THR A 62 -2.61 3.70 -7.80
C THR A 62 -2.26 2.74 -6.66
N ALA A 63 -3.07 1.71 -6.46
CA ALA A 63 -2.81 0.65 -5.50
C ALA A 63 -1.83 -0.37 -6.07
N TYR A 64 -0.64 -0.47 -5.47
CA TYR A 64 0.23 -1.63 -5.63
C TYR A 64 -0.10 -2.70 -4.59
N SER A 65 0.34 -3.94 -4.88
CA SER A 65 0.04 -5.11 -4.07
C SER A 65 -1.46 -5.32 -3.75
N PRO A 66 -2.38 -5.11 -4.72
CA PRO A 66 -3.82 -5.21 -4.46
C PRO A 66 -4.27 -6.65 -4.12
N LEU A 67 -3.42 -7.65 -4.34
CA LEU A 67 -3.65 -9.07 -4.03
C LEU A 67 -2.86 -9.56 -2.80
N GLY A 68 -2.25 -8.65 -2.03
CA GLY A 68 -1.54 -8.96 -0.78
C GLY A 68 -0.16 -9.61 -0.95
N SER A 69 0.51 -9.39 -2.09
CA SER A 69 1.92 -9.77 -2.32
C SER A 69 2.28 -11.22 -1.95
N GLN A 70 1.47 -12.20 -2.36
CA GLN A 70 1.67 -13.60 -1.94
C GLN A 70 2.98 -14.22 -2.41
N ASP A 71 3.57 -13.69 -3.47
CA ASP A 71 4.86 -14.09 -4.03
C ASP A 71 6.05 -13.28 -3.49
N ASN A 72 5.86 -12.48 -2.43
CA ASN A 72 6.94 -11.75 -1.78
C ASN A 72 7.97 -12.75 -1.18
N PRO A 73 9.25 -12.71 -1.59
CA PRO A 73 10.29 -13.61 -1.06
C PRO A 73 10.53 -13.46 0.45
N ALA A 74 10.24 -12.29 1.02
CA ALA A 74 10.34 -12.02 2.45
C ALA A 74 9.09 -12.45 3.23
N ARG A 75 8.08 -13.04 2.56
CA ARG A 75 6.84 -13.48 3.18
C ARG A 75 7.12 -14.56 4.21
N GLN A 76 6.55 -14.39 5.40
CA GLN A 76 6.64 -15.37 6.47
C GLN A 76 5.36 -16.21 6.52
N GLU A 77 5.48 -17.46 6.97
CA GLU A 77 4.34 -18.38 7.05
C GLU A 77 3.21 -17.83 7.94
N ARG A 78 3.58 -17.12 9.01
CA ARG A 78 2.65 -16.46 9.94
C ARG A 78 1.86 -15.29 9.36
N TRP A 79 2.24 -14.76 8.20
CA TRP A 79 1.52 -13.62 7.61
C TRP A 79 0.16 -14.08 7.08
N PRO A 80 -0.89 -13.23 7.17
CA PRO A 80 -2.19 -13.58 6.63
C PRO A 80 -2.14 -13.74 5.10
N VAL A 81 -3.14 -14.42 4.54
CA VAL A 81 -3.28 -14.64 3.09
C VAL A 81 -4.58 -14.00 2.63
N LEU A 82 -4.50 -12.79 2.07
CA LEU A 82 -5.68 -12.00 1.67
C LEU A 82 -6.67 -12.79 0.79
N LEU A 83 -6.19 -13.57 -0.19
CA LEU A 83 -7.06 -14.33 -1.08
C LEU A 83 -7.73 -15.55 -0.41
N LYS A 84 -7.38 -15.86 0.83
CA LYS A 84 -8.01 -16.89 1.68
C LYS A 84 -8.82 -16.26 2.82
N ASP A 85 -8.87 -14.94 2.91
CA ASP A 85 -9.66 -14.25 3.93
C ASP A 85 -11.14 -14.64 3.83
N LYS A 86 -11.80 -14.84 4.98
CA LYS A 86 -13.18 -15.32 5.03
C LYS A 86 -14.15 -14.35 4.33
N ALA A 87 -13.97 -13.04 4.50
CA ALA A 87 -14.82 -12.05 3.85
C ALA A 87 -14.62 -12.04 2.33
N VAL A 88 -13.36 -12.08 1.89
CA VAL A 88 -13.00 -12.12 0.46
C VAL A 88 -13.55 -13.38 -0.22
N VAL A 89 -13.38 -14.55 0.40
CA VAL A 89 -13.87 -15.84 -0.14
C VAL A 89 -15.40 -15.89 -0.16
N ALA A 90 -16.07 -15.39 0.88
CA ALA A 90 -17.52 -15.32 0.92
C ALA A 90 -18.09 -14.44 -0.22
N LEU A 91 -17.49 -13.28 -0.46
CA LEU A 91 -17.89 -12.40 -1.56
C LEU A 91 -17.56 -13.00 -2.93
N ALA A 92 -16.42 -13.68 -3.07
CA ALA A 92 -16.08 -14.38 -4.29
C ALA A 92 -17.17 -15.40 -4.67
N LYS A 93 -17.65 -16.18 -3.68
CA LYS A 93 -18.78 -17.10 -3.85
C LYS A 93 -20.08 -16.37 -4.18
N LYS A 94 -20.42 -15.29 -3.46
CA LYS A 94 -21.64 -14.48 -3.68
C LYS A 94 -21.73 -13.99 -5.13
N TYR A 95 -20.63 -13.54 -5.71
CA TYR A 95 -20.59 -12.97 -7.05
C TYR A 95 -20.24 -13.97 -8.16
N GLY A 96 -19.95 -15.23 -7.84
CA GLY A 96 -19.47 -16.21 -8.82
C GLY A 96 -18.13 -15.80 -9.45
N LYS A 97 -17.26 -15.15 -8.66
CA LYS A 97 -15.97 -14.61 -9.08
C LYS A 97 -14.83 -15.22 -8.25
N THR A 98 -13.58 -14.88 -8.57
CA THR A 98 -12.42 -15.32 -7.80
C THR A 98 -12.13 -14.32 -6.67
N PRO A 99 -11.43 -14.73 -5.59
CA PRO A 99 -10.93 -13.81 -4.57
C PRO A 99 -10.14 -12.63 -5.14
N ALA A 100 -9.38 -12.86 -6.23
CA ALA A 100 -8.62 -11.80 -6.89
C ALA A 100 -9.54 -10.75 -7.53
N HIS A 101 -10.62 -11.17 -8.21
CA HIS A 101 -11.61 -10.23 -8.75
C HIS A 101 -12.22 -9.36 -7.65
N ILE A 102 -12.52 -9.92 -6.47
CA ILE A 102 -13.09 -9.15 -5.35
C ILE A 102 -12.10 -8.07 -4.88
N CYS A 103 -10.83 -8.44 -4.67
CA CYS A 103 -9.80 -7.49 -4.22
C CYS A 103 -9.56 -6.38 -5.24
N LEU A 104 -9.58 -6.70 -6.54
CA LEU A 104 -9.41 -5.70 -7.59
C LEU A 104 -10.65 -4.80 -7.73
N ARG A 105 -11.85 -5.39 -7.73
CA ARG A 105 -13.11 -4.64 -7.81
C ARG A 105 -13.29 -3.69 -6.63
N TYR A 106 -12.85 -4.07 -5.43
CA TYR A 106 -12.80 -3.21 -4.26
C TYR A 106 -12.14 -1.86 -4.55
N HIS A 107 -11.00 -1.83 -5.25
CA HIS A 107 -10.35 -0.57 -5.61
C HIS A 107 -11.08 0.19 -6.72
N ILE A 108 -11.67 -0.52 -7.69
CA ILE A 108 -12.46 0.12 -8.76
C ILE A 108 -13.65 0.88 -8.17
N GLU A 109 -14.37 0.33 -7.17
CA GLU A 109 -15.45 1.05 -6.48
C GLU A 109 -14.96 2.31 -5.78
N ARG A 110 -13.71 2.31 -5.31
CA ARG A 110 -13.06 3.42 -4.62
C ARG A 110 -12.39 4.41 -5.58
N LYS A 111 -12.59 4.26 -6.89
CA LYS A 111 -11.96 5.07 -7.95
C LYS A 111 -10.42 5.06 -7.88
N VAL A 112 -9.85 3.95 -7.42
CA VAL A 112 -8.41 3.72 -7.32
C VAL A 112 -7.96 2.83 -8.47
N SER A 113 -6.92 3.22 -9.22
CA SER A 113 -6.31 2.34 -10.22
C SER A 113 -5.51 1.23 -9.55
N VAL A 114 -5.44 0.06 -10.18
CA VAL A 114 -4.75 -1.12 -9.62
C VAL A 114 -3.72 -1.67 -10.59
N ILE A 115 -2.61 -2.19 -10.06
CA ILE A 115 -1.54 -2.80 -10.86
C ILE A 115 -1.19 -4.22 -10.38
N PRO A 116 -2.10 -5.21 -10.55
CA PRO A 116 -1.83 -6.58 -10.13
C PRO A 116 -0.77 -7.24 -11.02
N LYS A 117 0.36 -7.62 -10.42
CA LYS A 117 1.42 -8.38 -11.10
C LYS A 117 0.97 -9.83 -11.34
N SER A 118 1.20 -10.33 -12.55
CA SER A 118 1.09 -11.75 -12.89
C SER A 118 1.98 -12.06 -14.10
N VAL A 119 2.52 -13.27 -14.14
CA VAL A 119 3.20 -13.83 -15.32
C VAL A 119 2.40 -14.97 -15.96
N THR A 120 1.28 -15.36 -15.34
CA THR A 120 0.39 -16.42 -15.83
C THR A 120 -0.66 -15.81 -16.77
N PRO A 121 -0.71 -16.17 -18.06
CA PRO A 121 -1.61 -15.54 -19.04
C PRO A 121 -3.09 -15.56 -18.62
N SER A 122 -3.58 -16.69 -18.09
CA SER A 122 -4.97 -16.81 -17.63
C SER A 122 -5.31 -15.86 -16.48
N ARG A 123 -4.36 -15.61 -15.56
CA ARG A 123 -4.53 -14.63 -14.48
C ARG A 123 -4.46 -13.20 -14.99
N ILE A 124 -3.62 -12.90 -15.98
CA ILE A 124 -3.56 -11.57 -16.60
C ILE A 124 -4.91 -11.24 -17.24
N ALA A 125 -5.47 -12.18 -18.02
CA ALA A 125 -6.79 -12.03 -18.63
C ALA A 125 -7.92 -11.91 -17.58
N ALA A 126 -7.87 -12.71 -16.51
CA ALA A 126 -8.85 -12.64 -15.44
C ALA A 126 -8.79 -11.31 -14.66
N ASN A 127 -7.59 -10.81 -14.36
CA ASN A 127 -7.41 -9.61 -13.53
C ASN A 127 -8.08 -8.34 -14.13
N ILE A 128 -8.24 -8.27 -15.45
CA ILE A 128 -8.95 -7.15 -16.10
C ILE A 128 -10.47 -7.37 -16.22
N ASP A 129 -10.96 -8.61 -16.04
CA ASP A 129 -12.39 -8.95 -16.07
C ASP A 129 -13.11 -8.58 -14.75
N VAL A 130 -12.97 -7.33 -14.35
CA VAL A 130 -13.52 -6.77 -13.10
C VAL A 130 -14.53 -5.66 -13.33
N PHE A 131 -14.89 -5.39 -14.59
CA PHE A 131 -15.83 -4.32 -14.95
C PHE A 131 -17.27 -4.81 -15.17
N ASN A 132 -17.49 -6.12 -15.18
CA ASN A 132 -18.80 -6.75 -15.44
C ASN A 132 -19.64 -7.08 -14.18
N PHE A 133 -19.18 -6.65 -12.99
CA PHE A 133 -19.94 -6.77 -11.74
C PHE A 133 -19.62 -5.58 -10.84
N LYS A 134 -20.41 -5.37 -9.78
CA LYS A 134 -20.27 -4.25 -8.84
C LYS A 134 -20.47 -4.74 -7.41
N LEU A 135 -19.63 -4.27 -6.48
CA LEU A 135 -19.79 -4.54 -5.05
C LEU A 135 -20.77 -3.54 -4.44
N THR A 136 -21.58 -3.97 -3.47
CA THR A 136 -22.47 -3.05 -2.74
C THR A 136 -21.73 -2.32 -1.64
N ALA A 137 -22.34 -1.27 -1.07
CA ALA A 137 -21.75 -0.56 0.06
C ALA A 137 -21.55 -1.47 1.29
N GLU A 138 -22.45 -2.44 1.50
CA GLU A 138 -22.34 -3.45 2.55
C GLU A 138 -21.14 -4.37 2.31
N ASP A 139 -20.94 -4.83 1.07
CA ASP A 139 -19.78 -5.66 0.73
C ASP A 139 -18.46 -4.93 0.97
N MET A 140 -18.41 -3.64 0.63
CA MET A 140 -17.26 -2.78 0.88
C MET A 140 -16.97 -2.66 2.38
N LYS A 141 -18.00 -2.45 3.21
CA LYS A 141 -17.87 -2.42 4.68
C LYS A 141 -17.42 -3.76 5.26
N ASP A 142 -17.86 -4.88 4.68
CA ASP A 142 -17.43 -6.20 5.14
C ASP A 142 -15.95 -6.48 4.84
N LEU A 143 -15.44 -5.98 3.71
CA LEU A 143 -14.00 -6.06 3.38
C LEU A 143 -13.13 -5.20 4.29
N GLU A 144 -13.67 -4.11 4.83
CA GLU A 144 -12.94 -3.21 5.75
C GLU A 144 -12.84 -3.76 7.18
N LYS A 145 -13.54 -4.85 7.52
CA LYS A 145 -13.45 -5.54 8.82
C LYS A 145 -12.28 -6.52 8.89
N THR A 146 -11.50 -6.63 7.83
CA THR A 146 -10.38 -7.57 7.75
C THR A 146 -9.22 -7.12 8.65
N GLU A 147 -8.36 -8.06 9.04
CA GLU A 147 -7.22 -7.75 9.91
C GLU A 147 -6.24 -6.81 9.20
N PHE A 148 -5.73 -5.81 9.93
CA PHE A 148 -4.75 -4.90 9.37
C PHE A 148 -3.42 -5.61 9.05
N PHE A 149 -2.92 -5.47 7.82
CA PHE A 149 -1.63 -6.03 7.44
C PHE A 149 -0.95 -5.26 6.29
N ARG A 150 0.32 -4.90 6.50
CA ARG A 150 1.21 -4.27 5.51
C ARG A 150 2.29 -5.24 5.07
N SER A 151 2.41 -5.47 3.75
CA SER A 151 3.40 -6.38 3.17
C SER A 151 4.68 -5.67 2.72
N CYS A 152 4.64 -4.37 2.41
CA CYS A 152 5.77 -3.63 1.85
C CYS A 152 6.56 -2.85 2.89
N CYS A 153 7.01 -3.56 3.91
CA CYS A 153 8.08 -3.12 4.83
C CYS A 153 9.17 -4.18 4.80
N PRO A 154 10.26 -3.99 4.01
CA PRO A 154 11.37 -4.95 3.99
C PRO A 154 11.87 -5.18 5.42
N PRO A 155 11.84 -6.41 5.93
CA PRO A 155 12.27 -6.67 7.30
C PRO A 155 13.80 -6.72 7.40
N LYS A 156 14.35 -6.32 8.55
CA LYS A 156 15.75 -6.50 8.97
C LYS A 156 15.73 -7.19 10.34
N GLU A 157 16.55 -8.23 10.49
CA GLU A 157 16.79 -8.86 11.79
C GLU A 157 17.71 -7.96 12.61
N ILE A 158 17.36 -7.71 13.87
CA ILE A 158 18.21 -7.05 14.84
C ILE A 158 18.20 -7.83 16.16
N GLU A 159 19.24 -7.63 16.97
CA GLU A 159 19.24 -8.07 18.36
C GLU A 159 18.78 -6.91 19.25
N TRP A 160 17.72 -7.12 20.03
CA TRP A 160 17.19 -6.14 20.97
C TRP A 160 16.83 -6.84 22.27
N LYS A 161 17.39 -6.35 23.39
CA LYS A 161 17.20 -6.93 24.74
C LYS A 161 17.50 -8.43 24.82
N GLY A 162 18.49 -8.91 24.05
CA GLY A 162 18.92 -10.31 24.02
C GLY A 162 18.03 -11.22 23.17
N GLU A 163 17.05 -10.68 22.45
CA GLU A 163 16.19 -11.43 21.53
C GLU A 163 16.40 -10.99 20.08
N LYS A 164 16.27 -11.95 19.16
CA LYS A 164 16.24 -11.68 17.72
C LYS A 164 14.85 -11.25 17.29
N ILE A 165 14.73 -10.02 16.80
CA ILE A 165 13.46 -9.46 16.33
C ILE A 165 13.58 -8.95 14.91
N PHE A 166 12.44 -8.81 14.22
CA PHE A 166 12.38 -8.23 12.87
C PHE A 166 11.70 -6.87 12.91
N ILE A 167 12.40 -5.86 12.41
CA ILE A 167 11.88 -4.49 12.25
C ILE A 167 11.90 -4.07 10.78
N PRO A 168 11.15 -3.04 10.37
CA PRO A 168 11.32 -2.44 9.04
C PRO A 168 12.75 -1.95 8.86
N ARG A 169 13.39 -2.31 7.74
CA ARG A 169 14.78 -1.97 7.43
C ARG A 169 15.06 -0.48 7.56
N ASP A 170 14.12 0.37 7.13
CA ASP A 170 14.31 1.82 7.07
C ASP A 170 13.58 2.55 8.21
N LEU A 171 13.22 1.84 9.29
CA LEU A 171 12.45 2.38 10.43
C LEU A 171 13.05 3.65 11.03
N CYS A 172 14.38 3.76 11.07
CA CYS A 172 15.07 4.91 11.67
C CYS A 172 15.27 6.06 10.67
N HIS A 173 14.89 5.92 9.40
CA HIS A 173 15.02 7.00 8.42
C HIS A 173 14.11 8.19 8.80
N PRO A 174 14.60 9.44 8.76
CA PRO A 174 13.80 10.60 9.16
C PRO A 174 12.54 10.78 8.30
N TYR A 175 12.60 10.40 7.03
CA TYR A 175 11.46 10.46 6.10
C TYR A 175 10.72 9.13 5.94
N PHE A 176 10.79 8.23 6.92
CA PHE A 176 10.07 6.95 6.86
C PHE A 176 8.54 7.19 6.92
N PRO A 177 7.75 6.72 5.94
CA PRO A 177 6.39 7.20 5.75
C PRO A 177 5.29 6.42 6.50
N PHE A 178 5.61 5.28 7.12
CA PHE A 178 4.59 4.36 7.64
C PHE A 178 4.36 4.58 9.14
N GLU A 179 3.41 5.46 9.48
CA GLU A 179 3.04 5.85 10.85
C GLU A 179 2.69 4.65 11.75
N GLU A 180 1.96 3.67 11.22
CA GLU A 180 1.61 2.47 11.96
C GLU A 180 2.84 1.63 12.36
N CYS A 181 3.90 1.69 11.54
CA CYS A 181 5.15 1.03 11.84
C CYS A 181 5.96 1.86 12.85
N LEU A 182 5.94 3.19 12.72
CA LEU A 182 6.56 4.08 13.69
C LEU A 182 5.95 3.88 15.09
N GLU A 183 4.63 3.81 15.20
CA GLU A 183 3.93 3.57 16.47
C GLU A 183 4.22 2.17 17.01
N LYS A 184 4.12 1.12 16.17
CA LYS A 184 4.36 -0.27 16.57
C LYS A 184 5.79 -0.50 17.10
N PHE A 185 6.77 0.18 16.53
CA PHE A 185 8.19 -0.02 16.87
C PHE A 185 8.81 1.18 17.60
N LYS A 186 7.99 2.05 18.21
CA LYS A 186 8.46 3.31 18.84
C LYS A 186 9.54 3.10 19.91
N ASP A 187 9.39 2.09 20.76
CA ASP A 187 10.34 1.81 21.84
C ASP A 187 11.69 1.35 21.28
N ILE A 188 11.65 0.48 20.26
CA ILE A 188 12.86 0.02 19.58
C ILE A 188 13.51 1.20 18.85
N ARG A 189 12.74 2.02 18.13
CA ARG A 189 13.24 3.19 17.40
C ARG A 189 13.90 4.23 18.31
N ALA A 190 13.47 4.35 19.56
CA ALA A 190 14.06 5.28 20.52
C ALA A 190 15.45 4.83 21.03
N GLU A 191 15.69 3.52 21.08
CA GLU A 191 16.93 2.93 21.62
C GLU A 191 17.90 2.48 20.51
N TYR A 192 17.36 2.05 19.37
CA TYR A 192 18.12 1.49 18.26
C TYR A 192 18.57 2.58 17.29
N GLN A 193 19.87 2.85 17.31
CA GLN A 193 20.53 3.64 16.25
C GLN A 193 20.99 2.71 15.14
N ASP A 194 20.48 2.95 13.95
CA ASP A 194 20.89 2.19 12.78
C ASP A 194 22.34 2.53 12.36
N GLU A 195 23.02 1.58 11.74
CA GLU A 195 24.42 1.68 11.29
C GLU A 195 24.67 2.82 10.30
N ARG A 196 23.60 3.29 9.63
CA ARG A 196 23.61 4.41 8.69
C ARG A 196 23.63 5.79 9.40
N GLY A 197 23.58 5.82 10.73
CA GLY A 197 23.62 7.06 11.52
C GLY A 197 22.33 7.88 11.44
N TRP A 198 21.22 7.26 10.99
CA TRP A 198 19.93 7.93 10.98
C TRP A 198 19.41 8.04 12.41
N ALA A 199 19.28 9.28 12.87
CA ALA A 199 18.61 9.60 14.12
C ALA A 199 17.17 10.03 13.81
N PRO A 200 16.19 9.63 14.63
CA PRO A 200 14.90 10.31 14.67
C PRO A 200 15.17 11.81 14.85
N GLU A 201 14.72 12.66 13.92
CA GLU A 201 14.59 14.08 14.24
C GLU A 201 13.64 14.17 15.44
N LYS A 202 14.06 14.93 16.46
CA LYS A 202 13.32 15.13 17.72
C LYS A 202 12.09 16.01 17.51
#